data_AF-A0A7J2X1F2-F1
#
_entry.id   AF-A0A7J2X1F2-F1
#
_cell.length_a   1.000
_cell.length_b   1.000
_cell.length_c   1.000
_cell.angle_alpha   90.00
_cell.angle_beta   90.00
_cell.angle_gamma   90.00
#
_symmetry.space_group_name_H-M   'P 1'
#
loop_
_entity.id
_entity.type
_entity.pdbx_description
1 polymer ?
#
loop_
_entity_poly.entity_id
_entity_poly.type
_entity_poly.pdbx_seq_one_letter_code
_entity_poly.pdbx_strand_id
1 'polypeptide(L)'
;MVGDELDRLIEIARMNKILLGFLRRADISTDLRWVEEMKYVKYMNLVKEVANLLNDLDYAFYKFRKPIEHVSVDIDILIDGEDVAEASRRLLKNGFKPLVIEPYTVTFQKYGVPIDLYTTCIRLDNIYGWR
;
A
#
# COMPACT_ATOMS: atom_id res chain seq x y z
N MET A 1 24.19 4.99 -27.76
CA MET A 1 24.78 4.84 -26.42
C MET A 1 23.92 5.47 -25.32
N VAL A 2 23.32 6.66 -25.50
CA VAL A 2 22.44 7.27 -24.47
C VAL A 2 21.08 6.55 -24.32
N GLY A 3 20.48 6.05 -25.40
CA GLY A 3 19.20 5.32 -25.34
C GLY A 3 19.28 4.02 -24.54
N ASP A 4 20.37 3.26 -24.72
CA ASP A 4 20.60 1.98 -24.04
C ASP A 4 20.79 2.14 -22.52
N GLU A 5 21.48 3.21 -22.10
CA GLU A 5 21.65 3.53 -20.69
C GLU A 5 20.34 3.98 -20.03
N LEU A 6 19.55 4.81 -20.72
CA LEU A 6 18.26 5.27 -20.21
C LEU A 6 17.27 4.12 -20.04
N ASP A 7 17.19 3.22 -21.02
CA ASP A 7 16.33 2.04 -20.96
C ASP A 7 16.72 1.12 -19.80
N ARG A 8 18.02 0.96 -19.56
CA ARG A 8 18.54 0.22 -18.41
C ARG A 8 18.17 0.88 -17.07
N LEU A 9 18.26 2.20 -16.97
CA LEU A 9 17.85 2.92 -15.76
C LEU A 9 16.34 2.80 -15.51
N ILE A 10 15.52 2.85 -16.57
CA ILE A 10 14.08 2.61 -16.49
C ILE A 10 13.78 1.20 -15.98
N GLU A 11 14.47 0.18 -16.49
CA GLU A 11 14.32 -1.21 -16.00
C GLU A 11 14.69 -1.33 -14.53
N ILE A 12 15.85 -0.79 -14.12
CA ILE A 12 16.31 -0.82 -12.72
C ILE A 12 15.29 -0.10 -11.82
N ALA A 13 14.79 1.06 -12.23
CA ALA A 13 13.79 1.80 -11.47
C ALA A 13 12.48 1.00 -11.30
N ARG A 14 12.06 0.27 -12.35
CA ARG A 14 10.89 -0.62 -12.31
C ARG A 14 11.08 -1.78 -11.35
N MET A 15 12.22 -2.49 -11.42
CA MET A 15 12.54 -3.60 -10.53
C MET A 15 12.57 -3.19 -9.06
N ASN A 16 12.97 -1.94 -8.79
CA ASN A 16 13.01 -1.38 -7.43
C ASN A 16 11.70 -0.69 -7.01
N LYS A 17 10.64 -0.78 -7.82
CA LYS A 17 9.32 -0.15 -7.59
C LYS A 17 9.38 1.38 -7.47
N ILE A 18 10.38 2.05 -8.03
CA ILE A 18 10.53 3.52 -7.99
C ILE A 18 10.35 4.18 -9.36
N LEU A 19 9.79 3.45 -10.32
CA LEU A 19 9.68 3.91 -11.71
C LEU A 19 8.98 5.26 -11.84
N LEU A 20 7.82 5.45 -11.21
CA LEU A 20 7.11 6.72 -11.27
C LEU A 20 7.94 7.89 -10.72
N GLY A 21 8.53 7.72 -9.53
CA GLY A 21 9.41 8.72 -8.93
C GLY A 21 10.64 9.02 -9.79
N PHE A 22 11.21 8.02 -10.46
CA PHE A 22 12.31 8.20 -11.41
C PHE A 22 11.86 9.03 -12.62
N LEU A 23 10.77 8.63 -13.28
CA LEU A 23 10.24 9.32 -14.47
C LEU A 23 9.87 10.78 -14.19
N ARG A 24 9.27 11.05 -13.02
CA ARG A 24 8.95 12.43 -12.58
C ARG A 24 10.20 13.27 -12.36
N ARG A 25 11.21 12.74 -11.65
CA ARG A 25 12.46 13.48 -11.33
C ARG A 25 13.35 13.71 -12.55
N ALA A 26 13.37 12.77 -13.47
CA ALA A 26 14.11 12.88 -14.73
C ALA A 26 13.35 13.66 -15.82
N ASP A 27 12.13 14.14 -15.51
CA ASP A 27 11.21 14.82 -16.43
C ASP A 27 10.93 14.07 -17.74
N ILE A 28 10.79 12.74 -17.64
CA ILE A 28 10.52 11.87 -18.78
C ILE A 28 9.01 11.77 -18.96
N SER A 29 8.45 12.51 -19.91
CA SER A 29 7.00 12.55 -20.16
C SER A 29 6.57 11.63 -21.31
N THR A 30 6.63 10.32 -21.08
CA THR A 30 6.24 9.28 -22.04
C THR A 30 4.90 8.62 -21.70
N ASP A 31 4.35 7.82 -22.61
CA ASP A 31 3.17 6.97 -22.35
C ASP A 31 3.37 6.06 -21.13
N LEU A 32 4.61 5.60 -20.91
CA LEU A 32 4.99 4.85 -19.71
C LEU A 32 4.74 5.65 -18.43
N ARG A 33 5.15 6.92 -18.39
CA ARG A 33 4.86 7.80 -17.25
C ARG A 33 3.35 7.96 -17.08
N TRP A 34 2.61 8.21 -18.15
CA TRP A 34 1.15 8.36 -18.08
C TRP A 34 0.46 7.11 -17.48
N VAL A 35 0.88 5.91 -17.87
CA VAL A 35 0.38 4.65 -17.29
C VAL A 35 0.70 4.55 -15.80
N GLU A 36 1.93 4.86 -15.39
CA GLU A 36 2.33 4.82 -13.97
C GLU A 36 1.59 5.87 -13.12
N GLU A 37 1.34 7.06 -13.67
CA GLU A 37 0.51 8.10 -13.06
C GLU A 37 -0.92 7.60 -12.80
N MET A 38 -1.54 6.97 -13.80
CA MET A 38 -2.88 6.40 -13.63
C MET A 38 -2.91 5.28 -12.57
N LYS A 39 -1.89 4.42 -12.52
CA LYS A 39 -1.78 3.39 -11.48
C LYS A 39 -1.69 4.03 -10.09
N TYR A 40 -0.88 5.08 -9.95
CA TYR A 40 -0.74 5.82 -8.71
C TYR A 40 -2.06 6.47 -8.27
N VAL A 41 -2.78 7.11 -9.18
CA VAL A 41 -4.11 7.70 -8.87
C VAL A 41 -5.09 6.63 -8.42
N LYS A 42 -5.16 5.47 -9.10
CA LYS A 42 -6.03 4.36 -8.70
C LYS A 42 -5.66 3.82 -7.31
N TYR A 43 -4.37 3.63 -7.06
CA TYR A 43 -3.86 3.20 -5.75
C TYR A 43 -4.26 4.20 -4.65
N MET A 44 -4.00 5.50 -4.85
CA MET A 44 -4.34 6.53 -3.86
C MET A 44 -5.85 6.65 -3.62
N ASN A 45 -6.68 6.44 -4.63
CA ASN A 45 -8.13 6.41 -4.46
C ASN A 45 -8.57 5.20 -3.62
N LEU A 46 -7.96 4.04 -3.83
CA LEU A 46 -8.23 2.85 -3.02
C LEU A 46 -7.77 3.06 -1.57
N VAL A 47 -6.61 3.68 -1.34
CA VAL A 47 -6.15 4.03 0.02
C VAL A 47 -7.15 4.94 0.71
N LYS A 48 -7.64 5.99 0.03
CA LYS A 48 -8.66 6.89 0.57
C LYS A 48 -9.96 6.14 0.90
N GLU A 49 -10.37 5.24 0.01
CA GLU A 49 -11.54 4.39 0.25
C GLU A 49 -11.35 3.55 1.52
N VAL A 50 -10.23 2.85 1.66
CA VAL A 50 -9.94 2.05 2.86
C VAL A 50 -9.88 2.93 4.10
N ALA A 51 -9.21 4.09 4.04
CA ALA A 51 -9.13 5.02 5.17
C ALA A 51 -10.52 5.50 5.63
N ASN A 52 -11.42 5.76 4.67
CA ASN A 52 -12.80 6.14 4.96
C ASN A 52 -13.63 4.98 5.52
N LEU A 53 -13.31 3.73 5.18
CA LEU A 53 -14.02 2.57 5.71
C LEU A 53 -13.57 2.21 7.14
N LEU A 54 -12.30 2.44 7.47
CA LEU A 54 -11.74 2.15 8.79
C LEU A 54 -11.84 3.36 9.76
N ASN A 55 -12.68 4.33 9.43
CA ASN A 55 -12.70 5.69 9.97
C ASN A 55 -13.25 5.84 11.41
N ASP A 56 -12.51 5.45 12.43
CA ASP A 56 -12.91 5.43 13.86
C ASP A 56 -12.34 4.19 14.57
N LEU A 57 -11.72 3.29 13.81
CA LEU A 57 -10.94 2.17 14.30
C LEU A 57 -9.51 2.61 14.64
N ASP A 58 -8.83 1.88 15.52
CA ASP A 58 -7.42 2.07 15.82
C ASP A 58 -6.57 1.35 14.77
N TYR A 59 -6.07 2.10 13.80
CA TYR A 59 -5.24 1.58 12.73
C TYR A 59 -4.19 2.59 12.25
N ALA A 60 -3.15 2.08 11.61
CA ALA A 60 -2.15 2.86 10.92
C ALA A 60 -1.80 2.20 9.59
N PHE A 61 -1.69 3.00 8.53
CA PHE A 61 -1.07 2.54 7.29
C PHE A 61 0.43 2.28 7.55
N TYR A 62 0.86 1.04 7.34
CA TYR A 62 2.23 0.60 7.52
C TYR A 62 2.96 0.53 6.18
N LYS A 63 4.28 0.74 6.17
CA LYS A 63 5.12 0.80 4.95
C LYS A 63 4.64 1.78 3.85
N PHE A 64 3.65 2.61 4.16
CA PHE A 64 2.93 3.44 3.21
C PHE A 64 3.76 4.59 2.63
N ARG A 65 4.68 5.13 3.43
CA ARG A 65 5.51 6.28 3.04
C ARG A 65 6.96 5.85 2.85
N LYS A 66 7.35 5.58 1.61
CA LYS A 66 8.76 5.70 1.19
C LYS A 66 9.03 7.18 0.84
N PRO A 67 10.26 7.69 1.00
CA PRO A 67 10.65 9.05 0.60
C PRO A 67 10.63 9.27 -0.93
N ILE A 68 10.08 8.32 -1.68
CA ILE A 68 10.02 8.29 -3.14
C ILE A 68 8.61 7.83 -3.52
N GLU A 69 8.03 8.53 -4.48
CA GLU A 69 6.75 8.18 -5.08
C GLU A 69 6.90 6.84 -5.79
N HIS A 70 6.13 5.87 -5.32
CA HIS A 70 6.12 4.52 -5.83
C HIS A 70 4.67 4.07 -6.00
N VAL A 71 4.46 3.17 -6.96
CA VAL A 71 3.23 2.40 -7.03
C VAL A 71 3.47 1.21 -6.10
N SER A 72 2.87 1.25 -4.89
CA SER A 72 2.90 0.07 -4.03
C SER A 72 2.05 -1.03 -4.66
N VAL A 73 2.40 -2.27 -4.36
CA VAL A 73 1.69 -3.44 -4.87
C VAL A 73 0.54 -3.80 -3.94
N ASP A 74 0.67 -3.43 -2.68
CA ASP A 74 -0.12 -3.76 -1.50
C ASP A 74 -0.46 -2.50 -0.69
N ILE A 75 -1.52 -2.58 0.12
CA ILE A 75 -1.85 -1.63 1.18
C ILE A 75 -1.71 -2.36 2.52
N ASP A 76 -0.59 -2.15 3.21
CA ASP A 76 -0.35 -2.72 4.53
C ASP A 76 -0.98 -1.85 5.63
N ILE A 77 -1.71 -2.49 6.55
CA ILE A 77 -2.40 -1.81 7.66
C ILE A 77 -2.10 -2.56 8.96
N LEU A 78 -1.56 -1.84 9.93
CA LEU A 78 -1.56 -2.28 11.32
C LEU A 78 -2.89 -1.86 11.93
N ILE A 79 -3.55 -2.76 12.65
CA ILE A 79 -4.87 -2.52 13.23
C ILE A 79 -4.96 -3.21 14.59
N ASP A 80 -5.65 -2.59 15.55
CA ASP A 80 -5.89 -3.22 16.85
C ASP A 80 -6.67 -4.55 16.68
N GLY A 81 -6.30 -5.56 17.46
CA GLY A 81 -6.93 -6.87 17.39
C GLY A 81 -8.43 -6.84 17.71
N GLU A 82 -8.88 -5.89 18.53
CA GLU A 82 -10.30 -5.69 18.86
C GLU A 82 -11.11 -5.15 17.67
N ASP A 83 -10.46 -4.39 16.78
CA ASP A 83 -11.10 -3.74 15.64
C ASP A 83 -11.10 -4.58 14.35
N VAL A 84 -10.32 -5.67 14.28
CA VAL A 84 -10.17 -6.43 13.03
C VAL A 84 -11.46 -7.05 12.52
N ALA A 85 -12.33 -7.51 13.43
CA ALA A 85 -13.61 -8.10 13.04
C ALA A 85 -14.51 -7.04 12.37
N GLU A 86 -14.54 -5.83 12.93
CA GLU A 86 -15.33 -4.74 12.40
C GLU A 86 -14.74 -4.20 11.09
N ALA A 87 -13.41 -4.03 11.01
CA ALA A 87 -12.72 -3.67 9.77
C ALA A 87 -13.01 -4.67 8.64
N SER A 88 -12.88 -5.98 8.93
CA SER A 88 -13.15 -7.05 7.98
C SER A 88 -14.60 -7.00 7.48
N ARG A 89 -15.57 -6.78 8.39
CA ARG A 89 -16.98 -6.64 8.04
C ARG A 89 -17.23 -5.44 7.13
N ARG A 90 -16.63 -4.30 7.41
CA ARG A 90 -16.76 -3.07 6.59
C ARG A 90 -16.15 -3.26 5.21
N LEU A 91 -14.99 -3.89 5.10
CA LEU A 91 -14.36 -4.20 3.81
C LEU A 91 -15.23 -5.17 2.99
N LEU A 92 -15.69 -6.27 3.58
CA LEU A 92 -16.57 -7.24 2.90
C LEU A 92 -17.84 -6.58 2.36
N LYS A 93 -18.51 -5.74 3.18
CA LYS A 93 -19.73 -5.01 2.78
C LYS A 93 -19.50 -4.07 1.59
N ASN A 94 -18.26 -3.59 1.40
CA ASN A 94 -17.89 -2.67 0.32
C ASN A 94 -17.18 -3.36 -0.86
N GLY A 95 -17.39 -4.67 -1.02
CA GLY A 95 -16.97 -5.43 -2.19
C GLY A 95 -15.50 -5.83 -2.21
N PHE A 96 -14.79 -5.68 -1.09
CA PHE A 96 -13.48 -6.29 -0.91
C PHE A 96 -13.65 -7.79 -0.73
N LYS A 97 -12.77 -8.57 -1.36
CA LYS A 97 -12.83 -10.04 -1.32
C LYS A 97 -11.71 -10.58 -0.44
N PRO A 98 -11.98 -11.53 0.49
CA PRO A 98 -10.94 -12.16 1.27
C PRO A 98 -10.06 -13.00 0.34
N LEU A 99 -8.75 -12.94 0.53
CA LEU A 99 -7.76 -13.76 -0.16
C LEU A 99 -7.16 -14.81 0.78
N VAL A 100 -6.73 -14.38 1.97
CA VAL A 100 -6.02 -15.21 2.94
C VAL A 100 -6.45 -14.79 4.35
N ILE A 101 -6.63 -15.76 5.24
CA ILE A 101 -6.84 -15.55 6.69
C ILE A 101 -5.78 -16.36 7.42
N GLU A 102 -4.93 -15.68 8.16
CA GLU A 102 -3.85 -16.23 8.97
C GLU A 102 -3.95 -15.75 10.41
N PRO A 103 -3.25 -16.36 11.38
CA PRO A 103 -3.38 -16.01 12.80
C PRO A 103 -3.15 -14.53 13.14
N TYR A 104 -2.38 -13.81 12.33
CA TYR A 104 -1.98 -12.42 12.58
C TYR A 104 -2.24 -11.47 11.40
N THR A 105 -2.86 -11.99 10.34
CA THR A 105 -3.09 -11.24 9.10
C THR A 105 -4.39 -11.65 8.46
N VAL A 106 -5.18 -10.68 8.01
CA VAL A 106 -6.29 -10.91 7.10
C VAL A 106 -6.03 -10.13 5.81
N THR A 107 -5.86 -10.83 4.70
CA THR A 107 -5.64 -10.23 3.40
C THR A 107 -6.94 -10.14 2.62
N PHE A 108 -7.28 -8.94 2.18
CA PHE A 108 -8.34 -8.67 1.22
C PHE A 108 -7.76 -8.27 -0.14
N GLN A 109 -8.61 -8.24 -1.16
CA GLN A 109 -8.29 -7.57 -2.42
C GLN A 109 -9.45 -6.72 -2.93
N LYS A 110 -9.07 -5.67 -3.66
CA LYS A 110 -9.98 -4.91 -4.53
C LYS A 110 -9.21 -4.42 -5.75
N TYR A 111 -9.80 -4.55 -6.93
CA TYR A 111 -9.18 -4.17 -8.21
C TYR A 111 -7.78 -4.78 -8.46
N GLY A 112 -7.51 -5.96 -7.90
CA GLY A 112 -6.22 -6.64 -8.03
C GLY A 112 -5.11 -6.10 -7.11
N VAL A 113 -5.44 -5.18 -6.20
CA VAL A 113 -4.52 -4.69 -5.16
C VAL A 113 -4.85 -5.43 -3.86
N PRO A 114 -3.88 -6.10 -3.22
CA PRO A 114 -4.02 -6.66 -1.87
C PRO A 114 -4.07 -5.58 -0.79
N ILE A 115 -4.82 -5.85 0.27
CA ILE A 115 -4.93 -5.04 1.48
C ILE A 115 -4.73 -5.97 2.67
N ASP A 116 -3.64 -5.77 3.41
CA ASP A 116 -3.25 -6.65 4.50
C ASP A 116 -3.57 -5.99 5.84
N LEU A 117 -4.44 -6.61 6.63
CA LEU A 117 -4.77 -6.21 8.00
C LEU A 117 -3.94 -7.04 8.98
N TYR A 118 -2.94 -6.42 9.60
CA TYR A 118 -2.06 -7.04 10.59
C TYR A 118 -2.50 -6.67 12.01
N THR A 119 -2.75 -7.67 12.86
CA THR A 119 -3.26 -7.46 14.24
C THR A 119 -2.17 -7.38 15.31
N THR A 120 -0.92 -7.71 14.97
CA THR A 120 0.15 -7.86 15.97
C THR A 120 1.18 -6.76 15.85
N CYS A 121 0.90 -5.64 16.51
CA CYS A 121 1.97 -4.76 17.00
C CYS A 121 2.38 -5.28 18.38
N ILE A 122 3.65 -5.61 18.58
CA ILE A 122 4.19 -5.68 19.93
C ILE A 122 4.02 -4.28 20.52
N ARG A 123 3.06 -4.10 21.43
CA ARG A 123 2.99 -2.92 22.30
C ARG A 123 4.34 -2.79 23.01
N LEU A 124 5.16 -1.81 22.62
CA LEU A 124 6.49 -1.58 23.22
C LEU A 124 6.39 -1.24 24.72
N ASP A 125 5.23 -0.76 25.14
CA ASP A 125 4.79 -0.57 26.51
C ASP A 125 4.74 -1.88 27.31
N ASN A 126 4.46 -3.03 26.68
CA ASN A 126 4.56 -4.35 27.33
C ASN A 126 5.99 -4.88 27.46
N ILE A 127 6.98 -4.25 26.79
CA ILE A 127 8.40 -4.62 26.90
C ILE A 127 9.17 -3.67 27.82
N TYR A 128 8.81 -2.38 27.86
CA TYR A 128 9.57 -1.37 28.59
C TYR A 128 8.84 -0.71 29.78
N GLY A 129 7.58 -1.04 30.08
CA GLY A 129 6.96 -0.71 31.37
C GLY A 129 6.92 0.79 31.73
N TRP A 130 6.75 1.67 30.75
CA TRP A 130 6.53 3.10 31.05
C TRP A 130 5.04 3.33 31.32
N ARG A 131 4.71 3.52 32.59
CA ARG A 131 3.50 4.20 33.07
C ARG A 131 3.74 5.70 33.14
#